data_AF-A0A2C8FEG5-F1
#
_entry.id   AF-A0A2C8FEG5-F1
#
_cell.length_a   1.000
_cell.length_b   1.000
_cell.length_c   1.000
_cell.angle_alpha   90.00
_cell.angle_beta   90.00
_cell.angle_gamma   90.00
#
_symmetry.space_group_name_H-M   'P 1'
#
loop_
_entity.id
_entity.type
_entity.pdbx_description
1 polymer ?
#
loop_
_entity_poly.entity_id
_entity_poly.type
_entity_poly.pdbx_seq_one_letter_code
_entity_poly.pdbx_strand_id
1 'polypeptide(L)'
;MLSAITLQLIIRLYMRIGMIRQSLVVVWATAVLFVCFDQSVACEIDLPCESVREIAVSRGIIHLSAGREEIVYVACVYLNASQTVLQKALEDCPDQTISIVGHKFKTRIHLTDISTNGSWFSIIRSTPEEALNEGLNFCPEKVKSYLSEADGG
;
A
#
# COMPACT_ATOMS: atom_id res chain seq x y z
N MET A 1 -23.53 -39.79 -8.98
CA MET A 1 -23.34 -41.23 -9.28
C MET A 1 -22.72 -41.38 -10.66
N LEU A 2 -21.39 -41.23 -10.77
CA LEU A 2 -20.64 -41.90 -11.84
C LEU A 2 -20.19 -43.26 -11.26
N SER A 3 -20.43 -44.34 -12.00
CA SER A 3 -20.18 -45.71 -11.57
C SER A 3 -18.73 -45.91 -11.11
N ALA A 4 -18.57 -46.47 -9.90
CA ALA A 4 -17.28 -46.76 -9.27
C ALA A 4 -16.37 -47.68 -10.11
N ILE A 5 -16.94 -48.37 -11.10
CA ILE A 5 -16.23 -49.31 -11.98
C ILE A 5 -15.44 -48.55 -13.07
N THR A 6 -15.96 -47.43 -13.56
CA THR A 6 -15.30 -46.61 -14.60
C THR A 6 -14.09 -45.87 -14.04
N LEU A 7 -14.15 -45.46 -12.77
CA LEU A 7 -13.06 -44.77 -12.07
C LEU A 7 -11.86 -45.72 -11.81
N GLN A 8 -12.12 -46.98 -11.43
CA GLN A 8 -11.04 -47.93 -11.15
C GLN A 8 -10.27 -48.40 -12.40
N LEU A 9 -10.94 -48.51 -13.55
CA LEU A 9 -10.28 -48.89 -14.81
C LEU A 9 -9.41 -47.76 -15.38
N ILE A 10 -9.84 -46.50 -15.25
CA ILE A 10 -9.05 -45.33 -15.65
C ILE A 10 -7.81 -45.20 -14.75
N ILE A 11 -7.97 -45.36 -13.43
CA ILE A 11 -6.85 -45.32 -12.46
C ILE A 11 -5.84 -46.45 -12.71
N ARG A 12 -6.29 -47.67 -13.03
CA ARG A 12 -5.39 -48.79 -13.34
C ARG A 12 -4.69 -48.67 -14.68
N LEU A 13 -5.30 -48.02 -15.69
CA LEU A 13 -4.62 -47.68 -16.95
C LEU A 13 -3.60 -46.55 -16.76
N TYR A 14 -3.91 -45.53 -15.94
CA TYR A 14 -3.02 -44.41 -15.65
C TYR A 14 -1.77 -44.82 -14.87
N MET A 15 -1.88 -45.83 -14.00
CA MET A 15 -0.78 -46.27 -13.15
C MET A 15 0.29 -47.10 -13.86
N ARG A 16 0.05 -47.66 -15.06
CA ARG A 16 0.87 -48.80 -15.51
C ARG A 16 1.87 -48.55 -16.63
N ILE A 17 1.75 -47.53 -17.49
CA ILE A 17 2.51 -47.58 -18.76
C ILE A 17 3.33 -46.34 -19.15
N GLY A 18 3.05 -45.10 -18.75
CA GLY A 18 3.73 -44.00 -19.47
C GLY A 18 3.88 -42.62 -18.85
N MET A 19 3.58 -42.41 -17.56
CA MET A 19 3.51 -41.05 -17.00
C MET A 19 4.46 -40.78 -15.83
N ILE A 20 5.40 -41.66 -15.51
CA ILE A 20 6.32 -41.43 -14.38
C ILE A 20 7.36 -40.33 -14.68
N ARG A 21 7.61 -39.96 -15.94
CA ARG A 21 8.58 -38.90 -16.29
C ARG A 21 7.99 -37.54 -16.66
N GLN A 22 6.76 -37.46 -17.18
CA GLN A 22 6.13 -36.18 -17.57
C GLN A 22 5.29 -35.56 -16.44
N SER A 23 4.69 -36.35 -15.56
CA SER A 23 3.86 -35.81 -14.46
C SER A 23 4.65 -35.08 -13.38
N LEU A 24 5.89 -35.49 -13.10
CA LEU A 24 6.75 -34.75 -12.19
C LEU A 24 7.06 -33.35 -12.75
N VAL A 25 7.36 -33.23 -14.04
CA VAL A 25 7.64 -31.92 -14.66
C VAL A 25 6.43 -30.99 -14.59
N VAL A 26 5.21 -31.51 -14.83
CA VAL A 26 3.98 -30.70 -14.75
C VAL A 26 3.66 -30.28 -13.31
N VAL A 27 3.81 -31.19 -12.34
CA VAL A 27 3.57 -30.88 -10.91
C VAL A 27 4.59 -29.87 -10.39
N TRP A 28 5.87 -30.00 -10.77
CA TRP A 28 6.91 -29.02 -10.46
C TRP A 28 6.66 -27.68 -11.16
N ALA A 29 6.22 -27.68 -12.43
CA ALA A 29 5.89 -26.45 -13.15
C ALA A 29 4.71 -25.70 -12.51
N THR A 30 3.66 -26.40 -12.05
CA THR A 30 2.55 -25.79 -11.31
C THR A 30 2.95 -25.33 -9.91
N ALA A 31 3.85 -26.04 -9.21
CA ALA A 31 4.35 -25.61 -7.90
C ALA A 31 5.25 -24.37 -8.01
N VAL A 32 6.09 -24.28 -9.04
CA VAL A 32 6.88 -23.07 -9.34
C VAL A 32 5.99 -21.89 -9.73
N LEU A 33 4.93 -22.13 -10.51
CA LEU A 33 3.92 -21.11 -10.80
C LEU A 33 3.22 -20.59 -9.53
N PHE A 34 2.89 -21.46 -8.56
CA PHE A 34 2.32 -21.03 -7.28
C PHE A 34 3.32 -20.28 -6.39
N VAL A 35 4.60 -20.68 -6.36
CA VAL A 35 5.65 -19.99 -5.58
C VAL A 35 6.01 -18.62 -6.18
N CYS A 36 5.75 -18.38 -7.48
CA CYS A 36 5.95 -17.07 -8.10
C CYS A 36 4.84 -16.05 -7.80
N PHE A 37 3.72 -16.43 -7.17
CA PHE A 37 2.64 -15.49 -6.80
C PHE A 37 2.74 -14.96 -5.37
N ASP A 38 3.69 -15.44 -4.56
CA ASP A 38 4.08 -14.81 -3.27
C ASP A 38 5.09 -13.68 -3.48
N GLN A 39 4.92 -12.90 -4.54
CA GLN A 39 5.50 -11.58 -4.56
C GLN A 39 4.64 -10.69 -3.65
N SER A 40 4.89 -10.78 -2.34
CA SER A 40 4.70 -9.63 -1.43
C SER A 40 5.63 -8.51 -1.91
N VAL A 41 5.31 -7.91 -3.06
CA VAL A 41 5.93 -6.66 -3.47
C VAL A 41 5.36 -5.65 -2.49
N ALA A 42 6.14 -5.31 -1.46
CA ALA A 42 5.79 -4.21 -0.58
C ALA A 42 5.41 -3.03 -1.47
N CYS A 43 4.15 -2.61 -1.42
CA CYS A 43 3.61 -1.66 -2.37
C CYS A 43 4.37 -0.34 -2.26
N GLU A 44 5.21 -0.08 -3.25
CA GLU A 44 6.04 1.11 -3.34
C GLU A 44 5.51 2.01 -4.44
N ILE A 45 5.28 3.26 -4.07
CA ILE A 45 4.71 4.27 -4.95
C ILE A 45 5.71 5.39 -5.11
N ASP A 46 6.13 5.61 -6.35
CA ASP A 46 6.91 6.79 -6.73
C ASP A 46 5.94 7.97 -6.96
N LEU A 47 6.05 9.00 -6.12
CA LEU A 47 5.33 10.26 -6.24
C LEU A 47 6.33 11.41 -6.45
N PRO A 48 6.54 11.85 -7.69
CA PRO A 48 7.39 12.99 -7.98
C PRO A 48 6.69 14.30 -7.54
N CYS A 49 7.45 15.35 -7.24
CA CYS A 49 6.86 16.59 -6.71
C CYS A 49 5.88 17.25 -7.72
N GLU A 50 6.07 17.06 -9.02
CA GLU A 50 5.16 17.56 -10.06
C GLU A 50 3.73 17.02 -9.91
N SER A 51 3.58 15.87 -9.24
CA SER A 51 2.29 15.26 -8.91
C SER A 51 1.61 15.90 -7.69
N VAL A 52 2.36 16.66 -6.90
CA VAL A 52 1.91 17.31 -5.67
C VAL A 52 1.36 18.69 -5.98
N ARG A 53 0.12 18.93 -5.55
CA ARG A 53 -0.55 20.22 -5.67
C ARG A 53 -0.08 21.16 -4.57
N GLU A 54 -0.13 20.68 -3.33
CA GLU A 54 0.22 21.42 -2.12
C GLU A 54 0.44 20.47 -0.94
N ILE A 55 1.22 20.94 0.03
CA ILE A 55 1.43 20.28 1.32
C ILE A 55 1.02 21.26 2.41
N ALA A 56 0.16 20.79 3.33
CA ALA A 56 -0.32 21.56 4.47
C ALA A 56 0.03 20.82 5.77
N VAL A 57 0.66 21.54 6.70
CA VAL A 57 1.02 21.00 8.03
C VAL A 57 0.00 21.51 9.05
N SER A 58 -0.70 20.58 9.69
CA SER A 58 -1.83 20.87 10.57
C SER A 58 -1.69 20.14 11.90
N ARG A 59 -2.34 20.66 12.94
CA ARG A 59 -2.52 19.97 14.22
C ARG A 59 -3.78 19.09 14.13
N GLY A 60 -3.64 17.82 14.48
CA GLY A 60 -4.72 16.83 14.55
C GLY A 60 -4.90 16.26 15.95
N ILE A 61 -5.95 15.47 16.11
CA ILE A 61 -6.24 14.72 17.34
C ILE A 61 -6.57 13.28 16.92
N ILE A 62 -5.88 12.31 17.51
CA ILE A 62 -6.24 10.90 17.38
C ILE A 62 -6.98 10.44 18.64
N HIS A 63 -8.01 9.63 18.44
CA HIS A 63 -8.79 9.05 19.53
C HIS A 63 -8.26 7.65 19.81
N LEU A 64 -7.66 7.47 20.98
CA LEU A 64 -7.14 6.19 21.44
C LEU A 64 -8.24 5.39 22.15
N SER A 65 -8.00 4.08 22.27
CA SER A 65 -8.81 3.22 23.12
C SER A 65 -8.82 3.73 24.56
N ALA A 66 -9.97 3.55 25.24
CA ALA A 66 -10.30 4.13 26.56
C ALA A 66 -10.59 5.64 26.58
N GLY A 67 -10.93 6.25 25.44
CA GLY A 67 -11.41 7.64 25.39
C GLY A 67 -10.33 8.69 25.66
N ARG A 68 -9.06 8.32 25.45
CA ARG A 68 -7.94 9.26 25.52
C ARG A 68 -7.75 9.91 24.17
N GLU A 69 -7.50 11.22 24.17
CA GLU A 69 -7.13 11.97 22.99
C GLU A 69 -5.63 12.26 23.02
N GLU A 70 -4.97 12.07 21.89
CA GLU A 70 -3.56 12.43 21.70
C GLU A 70 -3.44 13.45 20.58
N ILE A 71 -2.69 14.52 20.87
CA ILE A 71 -2.40 15.56 19.88
C ILE A 71 -1.34 15.03 18.95
N VAL A 72 -1.60 15.13 17.65
CA VAL A 72 -0.64 14.77 16.61
C VAL A 72 -0.46 15.92 15.64
N TYR A 73 0.61 15.88 14.87
CA TYR A 73 0.89 16.83 13.81
C TYR A 73 0.93 16.09 12.49
N VAL A 74 0.26 16.65 11.48
CA VAL A 74 -0.03 15.93 10.24
C VAL A 74 0.44 16.77 9.06
N ALA A 75 1.28 16.19 8.23
CA ALA A 75 1.55 16.72 6.90
C ALA A 75 0.55 16.10 5.91
N CYS A 76 -0.41 16.89 5.46
CA CYS A 76 -1.38 16.51 4.44
C CYS A 76 -0.81 16.84 3.07
N VAL A 77 -0.63 15.83 2.24
CA VAL A 77 -0.11 15.95 0.87
C VAL A 77 -1.26 15.80 -0.10
N TYR A 78 -1.62 16.89 -0.78
CA TYR A 78 -2.66 16.90 -1.79
C TYR A 78 -2.06 16.71 -3.18
N LEU A 79 -2.61 15.79 -3.95
CA LEU A 79 -2.16 15.49 -5.30
C LEU A 79 -2.96 16.29 -6.35
N ASN A 80 -2.39 16.39 -7.54
CA ASN A 80 -3.09 16.90 -8.70
C ASN A 80 -4.22 15.95 -9.12
N ALA A 81 -5.33 16.50 -9.62
CA ALA A 81 -6.54 15.72 -9.97
C ALA A 81 -6.33 14.65 -11.05
N SER A 82 -5.24 14.73 -11.82
CA SER A 82 -4.84 13.72 -12.80
C SER A 82 -4.18 12.49 -12.19
N GLN A 83 -3.84 12.51 -10.91
CA GLN A 83 -3.14 11.41 -10.24
C GLN A 83 -4.11 10.36 -9.72
N THR A 84 -4.01 9.16 -10.27
CA THR A 84 -4.80 7.98 -9.85
C THR A 84 -3.96 6.94 -9.13
N VAL A 85 -2.68 7.23 -8.88
CA VAL A 85 -1.71 6.24 -8.41
C VAL A 85 -2.05 5.73 -7.00
N LEU A 86 -2.46 6.62 -6.09
CA LEU A 86 -2.90 6.22 -4.76
C LEU A 86 -4.22 5.44 -4.78
N GLN A 87 -5.13 5.78 -5.71
CA GLN A 87 -6.37 5.04 -5.88
C GLN A 87 -6.11 3.59 -6.30
N LYS A 88 -5.21 3.39 -7.27
CA LYS A 88 -4.78 2.04 -7.68
C LYS A 88 -4.16 1.28 -6.52
N ALA A 89 -3.34 1.94 -5.70
CA ALA A 89 -2.75 1.31 -4.53
C ALA A 89 -3.78 0.86 -3.49
N LEU A 90 -4.90 1.59 -3.33
CA LEU A 90 -5.99 1.17 -2.45
C LEU A 90 -6.69 -0.11 -2.93
N GLU A 91 -6.68 -0.37 -4.24
CA GLU A 91 -7.34 -1.53 -4.87
C GLU A 91 -6.40 -2.73 -5.00
N ASP A 92 -5.14 -2.47 -5.35
CA ASP A 92 -4.18 -3.49 -5.77
C ASP A 92 -3.21 -3.93 -4.67
N CYS A 93 -3.05 -3.16 -3.58
CA CYS A 93 -2.08 -3.47 -2.54
C CYS A 93 -2.66 -4.43 -1.49
N PRO A 94 -2.07 -5.63 -1.31
CA PRO A 94 -2.53 -6.57 -0.28
C PRO A 94 -2.12 -6.13 1.14
N ASP A 95 -1.08 -5.31 1.24
CA ASP A 95 -0.56 -4.81 2.52
C ASP A 95 -1.35 -3.59 3.01
N GLN A 96 -1.57 -3.50 4.33
CA GLN A 96 -2.21 -2.33 4.95
C GLN A 96 -1.32 -1.08 4.97
N THR A 97 -0.07 -1.21 4.51
CA THR A 97 0.91 -0.12 4.47
C THR A 97 1.56 -0.05 3.11
N ILE A 98 1.82 1.17 2.66
CA ILE A 98 2.55 1.44 1.42
C ILE A 98 3.76 2.31 1.70
N SER A 99 4.79 2.18 0.86
CA SER A 99 5.97 3.05 0.89
C SER A 99 5.78 4.15 -0.14
N ILE A 100 5.72 5.41 0.28
CA ILE A 100 5.79 6.56 -0.61
C ILE A 100 7.25 6.94 -0.80
N VAL A 101 7.68 6.97 -2.04
CA VAL A 101 9.03 7.37 -2.45
C VAL A 101 8.92 8.65 -3.26
N GLY A 102 9.69 9.65 -2.84
CA GLY A 102 10.00 10.85 -3.62
C GLY A 102 11.51 11.01 -3.69
N HIS A 103 12.00 12.05 -4.35
CA HIS A 103 13.41 12.19 -4.71
C HIS A 103 14.41 11.89 -3.58
N LYS A 104 14.26 12.52 -2.40
CA LYS A 104 15.08 12.26 -1.19
C LYS A 104 14.24 11.83 0.00
N PHE A 105 13.05 11.32 -0.28
CA PHE A 105 12.03 11.08 0.71
C PHE A 105 11.54 9.66 0.58
N LYS A 106 11.52 8.93 1.69
CA LYS A 106 10.89 7.62 1.76
C LYS A 106 10.19 7.50 3.09
N THR A 107 8.88 7.32 3.05
CA THR A 107 8.07 7.15 4.26
C THR A 107 7.09 6.01 4.05
N ARG A 108 6.69 5.36 5.13
CA ARG A 108 5.61 4.38 5.12
C ARG A 108 4.37 5.01 5.72
N ILE A 109 3.23 4.82 5.05
CA ILE A 109 1.92 5.26 5.53
C ILE A 109 0.96 4.08 5.52
N HIS A 110 -0.07 4.14 6.36
CA HIS A 110 -1.16 3.18 6.31
C HIS A 110 -2.12 3.54 5.18
N LEU A 111 -2.78 2.54 4.58
CA LEU A 111 -3.81 2.78 3.58
C LEU A 111 -4.98 3.62 4.14
N THR A 112 -5.22 3.57 5.45
CA THR A 112 -6.21 4.40 6.16
C THR A 112 -5.86 5.89 6.17
N ASP A 113 -4.59 6.22 5.96
CA ASP A 113 -4.10 7.60 5.93
C ASP A 113 -4.22 8.21 4.51
N ILE A 114 -4.78 7.45 3.56
CA ILE A 114 -5.07 7.87 2.20
C ILE A 114 -6.55 8.18 2.12
N SER A 115 -6.88 9.30 1.47
CA SER A 115 -8.26 9.62 1.11
C SER A 115 -8.92 8.52 0.28
N THR A 116 -10.23 8.34 0.45
CA THR A 116 -10.98 7.28 -0.25
C THR A 116 -10.92 7.37 -1.78
N ASN A 117 -10.66 8.56 -2.33
CA ASN A 117 -10.51 8.80 -3.76
C ASN A 117 -9.03 8.89 -4.22
N GLY A 118 -8.08 8.66 -3.31
CA GLY A 118 -6.64 8.76 -3.60
C GLY A 118 -6.15 10.18 -3.92
N SER A 119 -6.93 11.24 -3.64
CA SER A 119 -6.57 12.62 -3.95
C SER A 119 -5.58 13.26 -2.97
N TRP A 120 -5.46 12.70 -1.77
CA TRP A 120 -4.49 13.11 -0.76
C TRP A 120 -4.12 11.96 0.18
N PHE A 121 -3.02 12.14 0.91
CA PHE A 121 -2.62 11.28 2.01
C PHE A 121 -1.99 12.09 3.15
N SER A 122 -1.97 11.52 4.35
CA SER A 122 -1.39 12.13 5.55
C SER A 122 -0.15 11.40 6.06
N ILE A 123 0.80 12.17 6.58
CA ILE A 123 1.94 11.67 7.35
C ILE A 123 1.82 12.20 8.78
N ILE A 124 1.64 11.30 9.74
CA ILE A 124 1.38 11.64 11.14
C ILE A 124 2.69 11.59 11.93
N ARG A 125 2.94 12.62 12.75
CA ARG A 125 4.13 12.79 13.61
C ARG A 125 3.75 13.32 14.98
N SER A 126 4.65 13.16 15.94
CA SER A 126 4.42 13.57 17.34
C SER A 126 4.72 15.04 17.58
N THR A 127 5.54 15.67 16.72
CA THR A 127 5.93 17.09 16.84
C THR A 127 5.64 17.86 15.57
N PRO A 128 5.37 19.19 15.67
CA PRO A 128 5.14 20.02 14.50
C PRO A 128 6.38 20.13 13.60
N GLU A 129 7.57 20.13 14.19
CA GLU A 129 8.84 20.19 13.46
C GLU A 129 9.06 18.93 12.63
N GLU A 130 8.75 17.75 13.16
CA GLU A 130 8.79 16.50 12.40
C GLU A 130 7.84 16.53 11.22
N ALA A 131 6.57 16.92 11.43
CA ALA A 131 5.58 16.99 10.36
C ALA A 131 6.00 17.99 9.26
N LEU A 132 6.53 19.16 9.65
CA LEU A 132 7.08 20.12 8.68
C LEU A 132 8.27 19.56 7.91
N ASN A 133 9.19 18.90 8.60
CA ASN A 133 10.36 18.29 7.97
C ASN A 133 9.96 17.22 6.95
N GLU A 134 8.92 16.42 7.21
CA GLU A 134 8.39 15.47 6.21
C GLU A 134 7.93 16.20 4.94
N GLY A 135 7.16 17.30 5.09
CA GLY A 135 6.72 18.11 3.96
C GLY A 135 7.87 18.75 3.17
N LEU A 136 8.84 19.34 3.88
CA LEU A 136 10.02 19.97 3.27
C LEU A 136 10.94 18.96 2.59
N ASN A 137 11.10 17.76 3.15
CA ASN A 137 11.89 16.70 2.55
C ASN A 137 11.20 16.08 1.33
N PHE A 138 9.86 16.04 1.34
CA PHE A 138 9.09 15.51 0.23
C PHE A 138 9.01 16.48 -0.95
N CYS A 139 8.49 17.68 -0.72
CA CYS A 139 8.53 18.74 -1.71
C CYS A 139 8.46 20.16 -1.11
N PRO A 140 9.60 20.85 -0.95
CA PRO A 140 9.67 22.10 -0.20
C PRO A 140 8.90 23.25 -0.86
N GLU A 141 8.89 23.35 -2.19
CA GLU A 141 8.20 24.40 -2.94
C GLU A 141 6.67 24.29 -2.91
N LYS A 142 6.13 23.17 -2.41
CA LYS A 142 4.69 22.92 -2.29
C LYS A 142 4.16 23.08 -0.88
N VAL A 143 5.03 23.30 0.12
CA VAL A 143 4.61 23.56 1.50
C VAL A 143 4.00 24.97 1.56
N LYS A 144 2.67 25.06 1.71
CA LYS A 144 1.94 26.33 1.69
C LYS A 144 1.48 26.80 3.07
N SER A 145 1.25 25.87 3.99
CA SER A 145 0.73 26.15 5.31
C SER A 145 1.58 25.43 6.34
N TYR A 146 2.18 26.19 7.24
CA TYR A 146 2.78 25.71 8.48
C TYR A 146 2.10 26.46 9.61
N LEU A 147 1.24 25.76 10.35
CA LEU A 147 0.67 26.16 11.65
C LEU A 147 0.56 27.68 11.85
N SER A 148 -0.21 28.33 10.97
CA SER A 148 -0.65 29.70 11.15
C SER A 148 -2.08 29.62 11.68
N GLU A 149 -2.28 30.10 12.91
CA GLU A 149 -3.54 30.21 13.66
C GLU A 149 -4.00 28.99 14.50
N ALA A 150 -3.51 28.90 15.75
CA ALA A 150 -4.27 28.36 16.90
C ALA A 150 -3.66 28.72 18.29
N ASP A 151 -3.12 29.94 18.46
CA ASP A 151 -2.97 30.60 19.77
C ASP A 151 -3.93 31.82 19.83
N GLY A 152 -5.21 31.56 19.59
CA GLY A 152 -6.24 32.61 19.58
C GLY A 152 -7.62 32.03 19.77
N GLY A 153 -8.03 31.85 21.03
CA GLY A 153 -9.37 31.42 21.44
C GLY A 153 -9.41 30.97 22.88
#